data_AF-A0A1Y5MTS2-F1
#
_entry.id   AF-A0A1Y5MTS2-F1
#
_cell.length_a   1.000
_cell.length_b   1.000
_cell.length_c   1.000
_cell.angle_alpha   90.00
_cell.angle_beta   90.00
_cell.angle_gamma   90.00
#
_symmetry.space_group_name_H-M   'P 1'
#
loop_
_entity.id
_entity.type
_entity.pdbx_description
1 polymer ?
#
loop_
_entity_poly.entity_id
_entity_poly.type
_entity_poly.pdbx_seq_one_letter_code
_entity_poly.pdbx_strand_id
1 'polypeptide(L)'
;MQEAMDKFLKEPNQQNEINLIADLKKASFFAPVLLNQALAKPDGGVVYEEEGSNIKFILLEDEGEKLSYFPAFTSKEAMKLWRNDSEQESIEIGLKEYLAMLQESSYAGVVVDAFSYDFILKKEQIVKILD
;
A
#
# COMPACT_ATOMS: atom_id res chain seq x y z
N MET A 1 -0.74 4.66 -14.91
CA MET A 1 0.06 4.92 -13.70
C MET A 1 1.56 4.90 -13.94
N GLN A 2 2.14 3.78 -14.35
CA GLN A 2 3.60 3.68 -14.55
C GLN A 2 4.18 4.72 -15.52
N GLU A 3 3.49 5.00 -16.63
CA GLU A 3 3.92 6.03 -17.60
C GLU A 3 3.92 7.45 -16.99
N ALA A 4 2.89 7.80 -16.19
CA ALA A 4 2.81 9.10 -15.53
C ALA A 4 3.92 9.26 -14.48
N MET A 5 4.24 8.18 -13.76
CA MET A 5 5.34 8.14 -12.80
C MET A 5 6.69 8.34 -13.49
N ASP A 6 6.95 7.60 -14.57
CA ASP A 6 8.20 7.69 -15.34
C ASP A 6 8.40 9.10 -15.93
N LYS A 7 7.35 9.70 -16.49
CA LYS A 7 7.38 11.08 -17.01
C LYS A 7 7.62 12.11 -15.92
N PHE A 8 6.99 11.96 -14.75
CA PHE A 8 7.20 12.88 -13.62
C PHE A 8 8.62 12.76 -13.04
N LEU A 9 9.13 11.53 -12.88
CA LEU A 9 10.48 11.29 -12.37
C LEU A 9 11.57 11.78 -13.34
N LYS A 10 11.34 11.68 -14.65
CA LYS A 10 12.26 12.18 -15.68
C LYS A 10 12.18 13.70 -15.86
N GLU A 11 10.96 14.24 -15.88
CA GLU A 11 10.69 15.66 -16.13
C GLU A 11 9.64 16.18 -15.14
N PRO A 12 10.05 16.60 -13.93
CA PRO A 12 9.14 17.12 -12.91
C PRO A 12 8.69 18.54 -13.26
N ASN A 13 7.76 18.65 -14.20
CA ASN A 13 7.07 19.89 -14.56
C ASN A 13 5.61 19.84 -14.10
N GLN A 14 4.96 21.00 -14.04
CA GLN A 14 3.58 21.14 -13.55
C GLN A 14 2.58 20.26 -14.32
N GLN A 15 2.75 20.08 -15.63
CA GLN A 15 1.84 19.24 -16.42
C GLN A 15 1.99 17.75 -16.06
N ASN A 16 3.23 17.27 -15.90
CA ASN A 16 3.50 15.90 -15.50
C ASN A 16 3.06 15.62 -14.06
N GLU A 17 3.18 16.60 -13.16
CA GLU A 17 2.63 16.52 -11.81
C GLU A 17 1.11 16.39 -11.82
N ILE A 18 0.40 17.26 -12.57
CA ILE A 18 -1.07 17.18 -12.71
C ILE A 18 -1.49 15.83 -13.28
N ASN A 19 -0.78 15.33 -14.29
CA ASN A 19 -1.06 14.03 -14.89
C ASN A 19 -0.88 12.90 -13.86
N LEU A 20 0.20 12.93 -13.08
CA LEU A 20 0.47 11.95 -12.04
C LEU A 20 -0.60 11.99 -10.94
N ILE A 21 -0.98 13.17 -10.45
CA ILE A 21 -2.03 13.35 -9.45
C ILE A 21 -3.37 12.78 -9.95
N ALA A 22 -3.73 13.06 -11.20
CA ALA A 22 -4.95 12.54 -11.80
C ALA A 22 -4.97 11.01 -11.89
N ASP A 23 -3.83 10.39 -12.16
CA ASP A 23 -3.65 8.94 -12.18
C ASP A 23 -3.71 8.34 -10.77
N LEU A 24 -2.99 8.95 -9.82
CA LEU A 24 -2.97 8.61 -8.39
C LEU A 24 -4.39 8.58 -7.80
N LYS A 25 -5.22 9.58 -8.12
CA LYS A 25 -6.59 9.70 -7.61
C LYS A 25 -7.53 8.59 -8.10
N LYS A 26 -7.24 7.97 -9.25
CA LYS A 26 -8.08 6.95 -9.89
C LYS A 26 -7.52 5.53 -9.75
N ALA A 27 -6.25 5.41 -9.40
CA ALA A 27 -5.61 4.12 -9.28
C ALA A 27 -6.05 3.36 -8.04
N SER A 28 -6.00 2.05 -8.18
CA SER A 28 -6.07 1.12 -7.06
C SER A 28 -4.75 0.36 -7.03
N PHE A 29 -4.25 0.13 -5.82
CA PHE A 29 -2.95 -0.47 -5.57
C PHE A 29 -3.13 -1.81 -4.90
N PHE A 30 -2.17 -2.71 -5.13
CA PHE A 30 -2.07 -3.96 -4.42
C PHE A 30 -1.35 -3.71 -3.09
N ALA A 31 -2.09 -3.78 -1.99
CA ALA A 31 -1.54 -3.79 -0.64
C ALA A 31 -1.19 -5.24 -0.26
N PRO A 32 0.06 -5.54 0.12
CA PRO A 32 0.45 -6.87 0.56
C PRO A 32 -0.12 -7.16 1.95
N VAL A 33 -0.74 -8.33 2.09
CA VAL A 33 -1.38 -8.76 3.33
C VAL A 33 -1.10 -10.22 3.64
N LEU A 34 -1.12 -10.56 4.92
CA LEU A 34 -1.16 -11.94 5.39
C LEU A 34 -2.59 -12.25 5.84
N LEU A 35 -3.19 -13.28 5.24
CA LEU A 35 -4.45 -13.83 5.71
C LEU A 35 -4.14 -14.86 6.79
N ASN A 36 -4.51 -14.60 8.05
CA ASN A 36 -4.45 -15.69 9.03
C ASN A 36 -5.61 -16.64 8.74
N GLN A 37 -5.31 -17.90 8.42
CA GLN A 37 -6.30 -18.96 8.43
C GLN A 37 -6.86 -19.09 9.84
N ALA A 38 -8.17 -19.35 9.95
CA ALA A 38 -8.87 -19.47 11.22
C ALA A 38 -8.08 -20.37 12.19
N LEU A 39 -7.88 -19.90 13.42
CA LEU A 39 -7.24 -20.67 14.48
C LEU A 39 -8.14 -21.88 14.80
N ALA A 40 -7.73 -23.08 14.40
CA ALA A 40 -8.35 -24.30 14.89
C ALA A 40 -8.03 -24.42 16.38
N LYS A 41 -9.05 -24.40 17.25
CA LYS A 41 -8.86 -24.76 18.66
C LYS A 41 -8.47 -26.25 18.74
N PRO A 42 -7.65 -26.64 19.73
CA PRO A 42 -7.26 -28.06 19.92
C PRO A 42 -8.44 -29.00 20.22
N ASP A 43 -9.66 -28.48 20.43
CA ASP A 43 -10.88 -29.22 20.75
C ASP A 43 -11.75 -29.54 19.51
N GLY A 44 -11.27 -29.28 18.28
CA GLY A 44 -11.98 -29.64 17.05
C GLY A 44 -13.19 -28.75 16.69
N GLY A 45 -13.46 -27.72 17.50
CA GLY A 45 -14.42 -26.67 17.15
C GLY A 45 -13.76 -25.60 16.27
N VAL A 46 -14.30 -25.40 15.05
CA VAL A 46 -13.97 -24.23 14.23
C VAL A 46 -14.61 -23.01 14.88
N VAL A 47 -13.80 -22.07 15.36
CA VAL A 47 -14.31 -20.80 15.87
C VAL A 47 -14.11 -19.78 14.77
N TYR A 48 -15.21 -19.32 14.20
CA TYR A 48 -15.21 -18.11 13.39
C TYR A 48 -15.29 -16.96 14.40
N GLU A 49 -14.18 -16.24 14.63
CA GLU A 49 -14.26 -14.93 15.27
C GLU A 49 -15.17 -14.05 14.40
N GLU A 50 -16.13 -13.40 15.06
CA GLU A 50 -17.15 -12.56 14.43
C GLU A 50 -16.52 -11.59 13.43
N GLU A 51 -17.04 -11.64 12.19
CA GLU A 51 -16.93 -10.66 11.11
C GLU A 51 -15.87 -9.57 11.27
N GLY A 52 -14.61 -9.97 11.14
CA GLY A 52 -13.49 -9.08 10.92
C GLY A 52 -12.41 -9.91 10.25
N SER A 53 -12.30 -9.81 8.93
CA SER A 53 -11.28 -10.54 8.17
C SER A 53 -9.91 -10.38 8.86
N ASN A 54 -9.28 -11.50 9.25
CA ASN A 54 -7.97 -11.56 9.93
C ASN A 54 -6.80 -11.17 8.99
N ILE A 55 -6.96 -10.03 8.31
CA ILE A 55 -6.04 -9.45 7.34
C ILE A 55 -5.00 -8.65 8.12
N LYS A 56 -3.74 -9.06 8.04
CA LYS A 56 -2.62 -8.28 8.56
C LYS A 56 -1.90 -7.60 7.40
N PHE A 57 -1.84 -6.28 7.41
CA PHE A 57 -1.04 -5.53 6.46
C PHE A 57 0.45 -5.76 6.69
N ILE A 58 1.18 -6.03 5.62
CA ILE A 58 2.64 -6.07 5.66
C ILE A 58 3.12 -4.63 5.48
N LEU A 59 3.97 -4.16 6.38
CA LEU A 59 4.52 -2.80 6.39
C LEU A 59 5.97 -2.80 5.91
N LEU A 60 6.41 -1.64 5.44
CA LEU A 60 7.81 -1.35 5.17
C LEU A 60 8.37 -0.54 6.34
N GLU A 61 9.46 -1.02 6.94
CA GLU A 61 10.14 -0.33 8.04
C GLU A 61 11.44 0.27 7.53
N ASP A 62 11.62 1.57 7.78
CA ASP A 62 12.91 2.23 7.59
C ASP A 62 13.74 2.06 8.87
N GLU A 63 14.80 1.25 8.80
CA GLU A 63 15.67 0.96 9.95
C GLU A 63 16.42 2.19 10.49
N GLY A 64 16.62 3.21 9.65
CA GLY A 64 17.33 4.44 10.03
C GLY A 64 16.45 5.37 10.86
N GLU A 65 15.28 5.71 10.36
CA GLU A 65 14.35 6.68 10.94
C GLU A 65 13.33 6.04 11.89
N LYS A 66 13.27 4.70 11.96
CA LYS A 66 12.26 3.93 12.70
C LYS A 66 10.83 4.32 12.29
N LEU A 67 10.65 4.62 11.01
CA LEU A 67 9.37 4.96 10.43
C LEU A 67 8.81 3.74 9.70
N SER A 68 7.53 3.48 9.88
CA SER A 68 6.82 2.45 9.13
C SER A 68 5.94 3.10 8.07
N TYR A 69 5.84 2.44 6.92
CA TYR A 69 5.07 2.88 5.77
C TYR A 69 4.22 1.74 5.24
N PHE A 70 3.11 2.09 4.60
CA PHE A 70 2.32 1.14 3.83
C PHE A 70 2.92 0.96 2.43
N PRO A 71 3.29 -0.25 2.01
CA PRO A 71 3.65 -0.50 0.63
C PRO A 71 2.39 -0.57 -0.26
N ALA A 72 2.43 0.09 -1.41
CA ALA A 72 1.36 0.11 -2.40
C ALA A 72 1.93 -0.22 -3.79
N PHE A 73 1.53 -1.34 -4.37
CA PHE A 73 2.08 -1.78 -5.65
C PHE A 73 1.13 -1.50 -6.80
N THR A 74 1.65 -1.05 -7.95
CA THR A 74 0.85 -0.83 -9.16
C THR A 74 0.48 -2.14 -9.85
N SER A 75 1.23 -3.20 -9.58
CA SER A 75 1.02 -4.55 -10.11
C SER A 75 1.42 -5.62 -9.10
N LYS A 76 0.76 -6.78 -9.16
CA LYS A 76 1.16 -7.98 -8.38
C LYS A 76 2.59 -8.43 -8.69
N GLU A 77 3.09 -8.18 -9.90
CA GLU A 77 4.47 -8.47 -10.28
C GLU A 77 5.46 -7.61 -9.48
N ALA A 78 5.21 -6.30 -9.36
CA ALA A 78 6.04 -5.39 -8.55
C ALA A 78 6.03 -5.80 -7.07
N MET A 79 4.88 -6.24 -6.56
CA MET A 79 4.77 -6.79 -5.20
C MET A 79 5.60 -8.07 -5.02
N LYS A 80 5.55 -9.01 -5.96
CA LYS A 80 6.36 -10.25 -5.92
C LYS A 80 7.86 -9.99 -6.03
N LEU A 81 8.26 -8.97 -6.79
CA LEU A 81 9.65 -8.53 -6.87
C LEU A 81 10.15 -7.98 -5.54
N TRP A 82 9.30 -7.23 -4.83
CA TRP A 82 9.62 -6.74 -3.49
C TRP A 82 9.69 -7.87 -2.46
N ARG A 83 8.68 -8.75 -2.44
CA ARG A 83 8.64 -9.91 -1.56
C ARG A 83 7.95 -11.08 -2.24
N ASN A 84 8.72 -12.15 -2.46
CA ASN A 84 8.22 -13.40 -3.01
C ASN A 84 7.92 -14.41 -1.89
N ASP A 85 6.83 -14.18 -1.18
CA ASP A 85 6.34 -15.01 -0.08
C ASP A 85 5.07 -15.75 -0.52
N SER A 86 4.98 -17.05 -0.24
CA SER A 86 3.87 -17.90 -0.72
C SER A 86 2.59 -17.74 0.10
N GLU A 87 2.68 -17.15 1.30
CA GLU A 87 1.55 -16.85 2.18
C GLU A 87 1.08 -15.40 2.03
N GLN A 88 1.80 -14.60 1.25
CA GLN A 88 1.45 -13.22 0.96
C GLN A 88 0.34 -13.16 -0.08
N GLU A 89 -0.77 -12.58 0.34
CA GLU A 89 -1.88 -12.20 -0.51
C GLU A 89 -1.84 -10.70 -0.82
N SER A 90 -2.71 -10.26 -1.72
CA SER A 90 -2.85 -8.86 -2.07
C SER A 90 -4.31 -8.45 -2.04
N ILE A 91 -4.62 -7.31 -1.43
CA ILE A 91 -5.91 -6.67 -1.56
C ILE A 91 -5.78 -5.37 -2.35
N GLU A 92 -6.80 -5.05 -3.12
CA GLU A 92 -6.82 -3.84 -3.93
C GLU A 92 -7.36 -2.68 -3.10
N ILE A 93 -6.59 -1.60 -2.98
CA ILE A 93 -6.84 -0.47 -2.10
C ILE A 93 -6.51 0.84 -2.83
N GLY A 94 -7.43 1.80 -2.78
CA GLY A 94 -7.22 3.15 -3.31
C GLY A 94 -6.54 4.10 -2.31
N LEU A 95 -6.13 5.28 -2.79
CA LEU A 95 -5.53 6.30 -1.91
C LEU A 95 -6.46 6.79 -0.79
N LYS A 96 -7.78 6.73 -0.99
CA LYS A 96 -8.76 7.13 0.04
C LYS A 96 -8.71 6.19 1.24
N GLU A 97 -8.70 4.90 0.99
CA GLU A 97 -8.55 3.89 2.03
C GLU A 97 -7.18 3.97 2.71
N TYR A 98 -6.09 4.20 1.96
CA TYR A 98 -4.78 4.46 2.59
C TYR A 98 -4.80 5.69 3.48
N LEU A 99 -5.47 6.77 3.06
CA LEU A 99 -5.62 7.96 3.91
C LEU A 99 -6.36 7.63 5.21
N ALA A 100 -7.45 6.85 5.13
CA ALA A 100 -8.18 6.42 6.32
C ALA A 100 -7.28 5.59 7.26
N MET A 101 -6.52 4.62 6.73
CA MET A 101 -5.57 3.83 7.51
C MET A 101 -4.45 4.69 8.12
N LEU A 102 -3.95 5.70 7.41
CA LEU A 102 -2.98 6.68 7.92
C LEU A 102 -3.56 7.68 8.93
N GLN A 103 -4.89 7.83 8.97
CA GLN A 103 -5.55 8.61 10.01
C GLN A 103 -5.65 7.86 11.33
N GLU A 104 -5.76 6.53 11.29
CA GLU A 104 -5.88 5.67 12.46
C GLU A 104 -4.55 5.05 12.92
N SER A 105 -3.44 5.32 12.24
CA SER A 105 -2.12 4.78 12.55
C SER A 105 -1.07 5.85 12.77
N SER A 106 0.10 5.45 13.28
CA SER A 106 1.29 6.30 13.45
C SER A 106 2.30 6.18 12.29
N TYR A 107 1.87 5.58 11.16
CA TYR A 107 2.74 5.34 10.02
C TYR A 107 3.00 6.62 9.22
N ALA A 108 4.19 6.72 8.63
CA ALA A 108 4.69 7.95 8.03
C ALA A 108 4.09 8.23 6.63
N GLY A 109 3.59 7.20 5.94
CA GLY A 109 2.97 7.37 4.63
C GLY A 109 2.79 6.05 3.87
N VAL A 110 2.63 6.19 2.56
CA VAL A 110 2.54 5.09 1.60
C VAL A 110 3.77 5.13 0.69
N VAL A 111 4.41 3.99 0.44
CA VAL A 111 5.48 3.85 -0.55
C VAL A 111 4.90 3.17 -1.79
N VAL A 112 4.86 3.89 -2.91
CA VAL A 112 4.37 3.36 -4.18
C VAL A 112 5.50 2.62 -4.90
N ASP A 113 5.27 1.34 -5.19
CA ASP A 113 6.22 0.41 -5.82
C ASP A 113 7.62 0.51 -5.20
N ALA A 114 7.73 0.13 -3.92
CA ALA A 114 8.95 0.23 -3.11
C ALA A 114 10.21 -0.39 -3.78
N PHE A 115 10.04 -1.40 -4.65
CA PHE A 115 11.17 -1.98 -5.38
C PHE A 115 11.57 -1.19 -6.65
N SER A 116 10.61 -0.54 -7.32
CA SER A 116 10.84 0.06 -8.64
C SER A 116 11.03 1.56 -8.61
N TYR A 117 10.22 2.27 -7.82
CA TYR A 117 10.20 3.74 -7.80
C TYR A 117 10.52 4.31 -6.42
N ASP A 118 10.26 3.55 -5.34
CA ASP A 118 10.40 4.01 -3.95
C ASP A 118 9.74 5.38 -3.71
N PHE A 119 8.56 5.57 -4.31
CA PHE A 119 7.91 6.87 -4.33
C PHE A 119 7.06 7.06 -3.06
N ILE A 120 7.54 7.89 -2.14
CA ILE A 120 6.90 8.11 -0.84
C ILE A 120 5.81 9.20 -0.94
N LEU A 121 4.59 8.80 -0.60
CA LEU A 121 3.43 9.67 -0.42
C LEU A 121 3.14 9.84 1.06
N LYS A 122 3.44 11.03 1.60
CA LYS A 122 3.07 11.39 2.97
C LYS A 122 1.58 11.67 3.07
N LYS A 123 1.02 11.51 4.28
CA LYS A 123 -0.39 11.80 4.58
C LYS A 123 -0.86 13.14 4.02
N GLU A 124 -0.08 14.21 4.23
CA GLU A 124 -0.41 15.56 3.75
C GLU A 124 -0.48 15.66 2.22
N GLN A 125 0.37 14.91 1.51
CA GLN A 125 0.34 14.85 0.04
C GLN A 125 -0.88 14.08 -0.45
N ILE A 126 -1.22 12.97 0.21
CA ILE A 126 -2.41 12.18 -0.11
C ILE A 126 -3.67 13.02 0.09
N VAL A 127 -3.76 13.79 1.18
CA VAL A 127 -4.87 14.74 1.40
C VAL A 127 -4.97 15.73 0.24
N LYS A 128 -3.86 16.35 -0.18
CA LYS A 128 -3.85 17.30 -1.31
C LYS A 128 -4.22 16.68 -2.65
N ILE A 129 -3.89 15.41 -2.87
CA ILE A 129 -4.27 14.67 -4.10
C ILE A 129 -5.78 14.38 -4.11
N LEU A 130 -6.36 14.10 -2.94
CA LEU A 130 -7.74 13.70 -2.81
C LEU A 130 -8.73 14.87 -2.71
N ASP A 131 -8.29 16.02 -2.22
CA ASP A 131 -9.01 17.32 -2.31
C ASP A 131 -9.42 17.61 -3.77
#